data_AF-A0AAV6CN53-F1
#
_entry.id   AF-A0AAV6CN53-F1
#
_cell.length_a   1.000
_cell.length_b   1.000
_cell.length_c   1.000
_cell.angle_alpha   90.00
_cell.angle_beta   90.00
_cell.angle_gamma   90.00
#
_symmetry.space_group_name_H-M   'P 1'
#
loop_
_entity.id
_entity.type
_entity.pdbx_description
1 polymer ?
#
loop_
_entity_poly.entity_id
_entity_poly.type
_entity_poly.pdbx_seq_one_letter_code
_entity_poly.pdbx_strand_id
1 'polypeptide(L)'
;LDIGIAFQLSDDSLDFVADQGRLGKAIGADLKEGKRTLPLIATLERAAPAERDRIQSVLKRHSGDPGEIEDIRQLVERYGGVEYALGRARAYAQSAKEALAGFSSSDDKDTLLLIADFVVARDR
;
A
#
# COMPACT_ATOMS: atom_id res chain seq x y z
N LEU A 1 15.59 -9.05 1.92
CA LEU A 1 14.38 -8.96 1.06
C LEU A 1 13.29 -8.14 1.74
N ASP A 2 13.05 -8.38 3.03
CA ASP A 2 11.93 -7.81 3.80
C ASP A 2 11.79 -6.30 3.75
N ILE A 3 12.88 -5.53 3.83
CA ILE A 3 12.82 -4.07 3.73
C ILE A 3 12.27 -3.59 2.38
N GLY A 4 12.64 -4.25 1.29
CA GLY A 4 12.13 -3.93 -0.05
C GLY A 4 10.64 -4.26 -0.19
N ILE A 5 10.19 -5.35 0.43
CA ILE A 5 8.76 -5.70 0.48
C ILE A 5 7.99 -4.66 1.29
N ALA A 6 8.49 -4.29 2.48
CA ALA A 6 7.88 -3.26 3.31
C ALA A 6 7.75 -1.92 2.56
N PHE A 7 8.77 -1.56 1.78
CA PHE A 7 8.76 -0.38 0.93
C PHE A 7 7.68 -0.43 -0.13
N GLN A 8 7.62 -1.51 -0.92
CA GLN A 8 6.62 -1.63 -1.99
C GLN A 8 5.20 -1.62 -1.44
N LEU A 9 4.94 -2.34 -0.34
CA LEU A 9 3.62 -2.36 0.27
C LEU A 9 3.20 -1.00 0.82
N SER A 10 4.15 -0.21 1.34
CA SER A 10 3.88 1.15 1.78
C SER A 10 3.59 2.06 0.58
N ASP A 11 4.41 1.98 -0.47
CA ASP A 11 4.29 2.77 -1.71
C ASP A 11 2.97 2.50 -2.44
N ASP A 12 2.61 1.23 -2.65
CA ASP A 12 1.33 0.81 -3.22
C ASP A 12 0.13 1.31 -2.41
N SER A 13 0.29 1.49 -1.09
CA SER A 13 -0.77 2.00 -0.22
C SER A 13 -0.98 3.51 -0.41
N LEU A 14 0.09 4.26 -0.72
CA LEU A 14 0.02 5.71 -0.98
C LEU A 14 -0.88 6.03 -2.17
N ASP A 15 -0.97 5.13 -3.16
CA ASP A 15 -1.79 5.31 -4.36
C ASP A 15 -3.30 5.43 -4.03
N PHE A 16 -3.73 4.98 -2.85
CA PHE A 16 -5.13 5.00 -2.40
C PHE A 16 -5.42 6.05 -1.30
N VAL A 17 -4.39 6.69 -0.75
CA VAL A 17 -4.55 7.70 0.32
C VAL A 17 -4.81 9.07 -0.31
N ALA A 18 -5.91 9.69 0.10
CA ALA A 18 -6.50 10.84 -0.57
C ALA A 18 -5.92 12.21 -0.16
N ASP A 19 -4.71 12.30 0.42
CA ASP A 19 -4.14 13.60 0.76
C ASP A 19 -3.64 14.33 -0.51
N GLN A 20 -4.62 14.87 -1.24
CA GLN A 20 -4.49 15.60 -2.51
C GLN A 20 -3.51 16.78 -2.44
N GLY A 21 -3.13 17.23 -1.23
CA GLY A 21 -2.21 18.34 -1.01
C GLY A 21 -0.72 17.97 -1.00
N ARG A 22 -0.35 16.71 -0.74
CA ARG A 22 1.06 16.29 -0.56
C ARG A 22 1.58 15.38 -1.66
N LEU A 23 0.74 14.50 -2.22
CA LEU A 23 1.08 13.62 -3.33
C LEU A 23 0.45 14.17 -4.62
N GLY A 24 1.23 14.97 -5.36
CA GLY A 24 0.75 15.65 -6.55
C GLY A 24 0.04 14.73 -7.54
N LYS A 25 -1.27 14.93 -7.72
CA LYS A 25 -2.15 14.50 -8.84
C LYS A 25 -2.14 13.03 -9.29
N ALA A 26 -1.35 12.14 -8.69
CA ALA A 26 -1.13 10.78 -9.16
C ALA A 26 -1.93 9.71 -8.38
N ILE A 27 -3.02 10.08 -7.70
CA ILE A 27 -3.90 9.12 -7.01
C ILE A 27 -4.50 8.13 -8.03
N GLY A 28 -4.43 6.84 -7.71
CA GLY A 28 -4.97 5.77 -8.55
C GLY A 28 -4.17 5.53 -9.83
N ALA A 29 -2.87 5.84 -9.86
CA ALA A 29 -2.02 5.53 -11.00
C ALA A 29 -1.95 4.01 -11.24
N ASP A 30 -1.83 3.23 -10.16
CA ASP A 30 -1.80 1.77 -10.28
C ASP A 30 -3.15 1.23 -10.74
N LEU A 31 -4.27 1.83 -10.29
CA LEU A 31 -5.61 1.49 -10.77
C LEU A 31 -5.77 1.78 -12.28
N LYS A 32 -5.27 2.92 -12.76
CA LYS A 32 -5.31 3.29 -14.19
C LYS A 32 -4.51 2.32 -15.06
N GLU A 33 -3.37 1.86 -14.55
CA GLU A 33 -2.56 0.82 -15.21
C GLU A 33 -3.20 -0.57 -15.11
N GLY A 34 -4.25 -0.74 -14.31
CA GLY A 34 -4.93 -2.02 -14.07
C GLY A 34 -4.16 -2.95 -13.14
N LYS A 35 -3.19 -2.43 -12.39
CA LYS A 35 -2.42 -3.20 -11.41
C LYS A 35 -3.32 -3.63 -10.25
N ARG A 36 -3.02 -4.81 -9.71
CA ARG A 36 -3.70 -5.39 -8.55
C ARG A 36 -2.73 -5.45 -7.38
N THR A 37 -2.52 -4.31 -6.75
CA THR A 37 -1.67 -4.19 -5.56
C THR A 37 -2.36 -4.76 -4.32
N LEU A 38 -1.61 -4.93 -3.24
CA LEU A 38 -2.12 -5.58 -2.02
C LEU A 38 -3.37 -4.89 -1.40
N PRO A 39 -3.48 -3.55 -1.35
CA PRO A 39 -4.68 -2.89 -0.87
C PRO A 39 -5.94 -3.35 -1.62
N LEU A 40 -5.85 -3.46 -2.95
CA LEU A 40 -6.95 -3.87 -3.80
C LEU A 40 -7.27 -5.37 -3.70
N ILE A 41 -6.25 -6.22 -3.59
CA ILE A 41 -6.44 -7.66 -3.37
C ILE A 41 -7.19 -7.90 -2.05
N ALA A 42 -6.76 -7.28 -0.96
CA ALA A 42 -7.41 -7.40 0.34
C ALA A 42 -8.85 -6.88 0.33
N THR A 43 -9.10 -5.83 -0.45
CA THR A 43 -10.44 -5.30 -0.67
C THR A 43 -11.33 -6.31 -1.40
N LEU A 44 -10.84 -6.90 -2.49
CA LEU A 44 -11.58 -7.88 -3.29
C LEU A 44 -11.96 -9.14 -2.50
N GLU A 45 -11.11 -9.58 -1.58
CA GLU A 45 -11.39 -10.72 -0.70
C GLU A 45 -12.59 -10.47 0.23
N ARG A 46 -12.75 -9.22 0.70
CA ARG A 46 -13.76 -8.83 1.69
C ARG A 46 -15.00 -8.18 1.08
N ALA A 47 -14.89 -7.67 -0.14
CA ALA A 47 -15.95 -6.93 -0.81
C ALA A 47 -17.18 -7.80 -1.06
N ALA A 48 -18.36 -7.18 -0.94
CA ALA A 48 -19.63 -7.79 -1.33
C ALA A 48 -19.60 -8.16 -2.83
N PRO A 49 -20.34 -9.20 -3.26
CA PRO A 49 -20.28 -9.69 -4.65
C PRO A 49 -20.48 -8.60 -5.70
N ALA A 50 -21.49 -7.74 -5.55
CA ALA A 50 -21.78 -6.67 -6.52
C ALA A 50 -20.66 -5.63 -6.64
N GLU A 51 -19.99 -5.31 -5.53
CA GLU A 51 -18.89 -4.33 -5.52
C GLU A 51 -17.59 -4.95 -6.02
N ARG A 52 -17.38 -6.24 -5.75
CA ARG A 52 -16.30 -7.01 -6.36
C ARG A 52 -16.43 -7.04 -7.89
N ASP A 53 -17.63 -7.31 -8.39
CA ASP A 53 -17.91 -7.31 -9.83
C ASP A 53 -17.69 -5.91 -10.43
N ARG A 54 -18.10 -4.86 -9.71
CA ARG A 54 -17.84 -3.47 -10.10
C ARG A 54 -16.34 -3.17 -10.20
N ILE A 55 -15.56 -3.47 -9.17
CA ILE A 55 -14.09 -3.30 -9.17
C ILE A 55 -13.47 -4.07 -10.35
N GLN A 56 -13.85 -5.33 -10.53
CA GLN A 56 -13.32 -6.17 -11.62
C GLN A 56 -13.68 -5.62 -13.00
N SER A 57 -14.88 -5.07 -13.19
CA SER A 57 -15.30 -4.44 -14.45
C SER A 57 -14.43 -3.23 -14.79
N VAL A 58 -14.18 -2.35 -13.83
CA VAL A 58 -13.33 -1.16 -14.01
C VAL A 58 -11.89 -1.57 -14.35
N LEU A 59 -11.33 -2.53 -13.62
CA LEU A 59 -9.98 -3.06 -13.88
C LEU A 59 -9.85 -3.69 -15.27
N LYS A 60 -10.84 -4.47 -15.71
CA LYS A 60 -10.84 -5.10 -17.05
C LYS A 60 -10.89 -4.08 -18.17
N ARG A 61 -11.56 -2.95 -17.96
CA ARG A 61 -11.66 -1.87 -18.94
C ARG A 61 -10.45 -0.92 -18.91
N HIS A 62 -9.54 -1.06 -17.94
CA HIS A 62 -8.48 -0.08 -17.69
C HIS A 62 -9.05 1.35 -17.65
N SER A 63 -10.17 1.52 -16.95
CA SER A 63 -10.87 2.81 -16.96
C SER A 63 -10.01 3.89 -16.33
N GLY A 64 -9.82 4.98 -17.07
CA GLY A 64 -9.22 6.21 -16.56
C GLY A 64 -10.24 7.19 -15.99
N ASP A 65 -11.52 6.82 -15.92
CA ASP A 65 -12.59 7.71 -15.45
C ASP A 65 -12.37 8.09 -13.97
N PRO A 66 -12.24 9.39 -13.65
CA PRO A 66 -11.96 9.84 -12.28
C PRO A 66 -13.03 9.44 -11.27
N GLY A 67 -14.31 9.36 -11.68
CA GLY A 67 -15.41 8.95 -10.80
C GLY A 67 -15.32 7.47 -10.45
N GLU A 68 -15.06 6.61 -11.44
CA GLU A 68 -14.86 5.18 -11.20
C GLU A 68 -13.62 4.88 -10.33
N ILE A 69 -12.55 5.66 -10.50
CA ILE A 69 -11.34 5.53 -9.68
C ILE A 69 -11.61 5.94 -8.23
N GLU A 70 -12.30 7.06 -8.02
CA GLU A 70 -12.66 7.53 -6.69
C GLU A 70 -13.61 6.54 -5.99
N ASP A 71 -14.55 5.95 -6.73
CA ASP A 71 -15.43 4.90 -6.20
C ASP A 71 -14.63 3.68 -5.73
N ILE A 72 -13.64 3.22 -6.50
CA ILE A 72 -12.76 2.12 -6.06
C ILE A 72 -11.95 2.52 -4.85
N ARG A 73 -11.39 3.73 -4.82
CA ARG A 73 -10.63 4.23 -3.68
C ARG A 73 -11.46 4.19 -2.40
N GLN A 74 -12.71 4.64 -2.45
CA GLN A 74 -13.65 4.57 -1.33
C GLN A 74 -13.97 3.13 -0.91
N LEU A 75 -14.10 2.20 -1.86
CA LEU A 75 -14.27 0.78 -1.54
C LEU A 75 -13.04 0.21 -0.83
N VAL A 76 -11.83 0.57 -1.27
CA VAL A 76 -10.58 0.13 -0.66
C VAL A 76 -10.46 0.65 0.78
N GLU A 77 -10.78 1.91 1.01
CA GLU A 77 -10.84 2.52 2.34
C GLU A 77 -11.88 1.81 3.21
N ARG A 78 -13.12 1.67 2.72
CA ARG A 78 -14.24 1.08 3.48
C ARG A 78 -14.02 -0.39 3.86
N TYR A 79 -13.30 -1.16 3.04
CA TYR A 79 -12.98 -2.57 3.32
C TYR A 79 -11.61 -2.78 4.02
N GLY A 80 -10.96 -1.69 4.44
CA GLY A 80 -9.71 -1.75 5.19
C GLY A 80 -8.53 -2.31 4.37
N GLY A 81 -8.52 -2.05 3.05
CA GLY A 81 -7.47 -2.54 2.15
C GLY A 81 -6.12 -1.89 2.43
N VAL A 82 -6.10 -0.56 2.61
CA VAL A 82 -4.90 0.22 2.94
C VAL A 82 -4.34 -0.20 4.29
N GLU A 83 -5.19 -0.26 5.32
CA GLU A 83 -4.79 -0.63 6.68
C GLU A 83 -4.19 -2.03 6.72
N TYR A 84 -4.77 -2.96 5.95
CA TYR A 84 -4.23 -4.31 5.82
C TYR A 84 -2.83 -4.30 5.19
N ALA A 85 -2.65 -3.60 4.07
CA ALA A 85 -1.36 -3.54 3.38
C ALA A 85 -0.27 -2.87 4.25
N LEU A 86 -0.61 -1.78 4.94
CA LEU A 86 0.28 -1.12 5.90
C LEU A 86 0.62 -2.01 7.10
N GLY A 87 -0.33 -2.81 7.59
CA GLY A 87 -0.08 -3.81 8.62
C GLY A 87 0.94 -4.86 8.19
N ARG A 88 0.83 -5.34 6.94
CA ARG A 88 1.82 -6.25 6.33
C ARG A 88 3.18 -5.58 6.14
N ALA A 89 3.21 -4.31 5.71
CA ALA A 89 4.45 -3.55 5.58
C ALA A 89 5.20 -3.44 6.92
N ARG A 90 4.48 -3.12 8.01
CA ARG A 90 5.04 -3.07 9.39
C ARG A 90 5.62 -4.41 9.82
N ALA A 91 4.95 -5.52 9.50
CA ALA A 91 5.45 -6.85 9.83
C ALA A 91 6.77 -7.16 9.10
N TYR A 92 6.88 -6.80 7.81
CA TYR A 92 8.14 -6.97 7.06
C TYR A 92 9.24 -6.03 7.56
N ALA A 93 8.94 -4.78 7.89
CA ALA A 93 9.91 -3.87 8.47
C ALA A 93 10.44 -4.40 9.81
N GLN A 94 9.55 -4.93 10.66
CA GLN A 94 9.93 -5.54 11.93
C GLN A 94 10.83 -6.78 11.72
N SER A 95 10.49 -7.66 10.77
CA SER A 95 11.33 -8.79 10.38
C SER A 95 12.73 -8.35 9.90
N ALA A 96 12.81 -7.25 9.14
CA ALA A 96 14.08 -6.67 8.72
C ALA A 96 14.91 -6.17 9.91
N LYS A 97 14.28 -5.57 10.93
CA LYS A 97 14.96 -5.14 12.17
C LYS A 97 15.47 -6.33 12.97
N GLU A 98 14.67 -7.40 13.07
CA GLU A 98 15.06 -8.64 13.76
C GLU A 98 16.26 -9.32 13.10
N ALA A 99 16.36 -9.27 11.78
CA ALA A 99 17.53 -9.78 11.06
C ALA A 99 18.84 -9.05 11.43
N LEU A 100 18.76 -7.82 11.97
CA LEU A 100 19.91 -7.06 12.45
C LEU A 100 20.28 -7.36 13.91
N ALA A 101 19.48 -8.14 14.64
CA ALA A 101 19.66 -8.34 16.08
C ALA A 101 21.04 -8.95 16.44
N GLY A 102 21.56 -9.85 15.60
CA GLY A 102 22.84 -10.54 15.84
C GLY A 102 24.10 -9.70 15.58
N PHE A 103 23.98 -8.50 15.01
CA PHE A 103 25.11 -7.61 14.77
C PHE A 103 25.41 -6.75 16.00
N SER A 104 26.69 -6.47 16.26
CA SER A 104 27.10 -5.51 17.27
C SER A 104 26.52 -4.12 17.00
N SER A 105 26.33 -3.32 18.05
CA SER A 105 25.92 -1.92 17.89
C SER A 105 26.95 -1.13 17.10
N SER A 106 26.48 -0.35 16.14
CA SER A 106 27.27 0.55 15.29
C SER A 106 26.36 1.58 14.65
N ASP A 107 26.93 2.69 14.20
CA ASP A 107 26.21 3.74 13.48
C ASP A 107 25.49 3.19 12.22
N ASP A 108 26.10 2.21 11.55
CA ASP A 108 25.50 1.53 10.40
C ASP A 108 24.25 0.74 10.80
N LYS A 109 24.31 0.00 11.91
CA LYS A 109 23.16 -0.76 12.42
C LYS A 109 22.02 0.19 12.79
N ASP A 110 22.33 1.28 13.48
CA ASP A 110 21.34 2.27 13.88
C ASP A 110 20.71 2.96 12.66
N THR A 111 21.51 3.26 11.63
CA THR A 111 21.02 3.79 10.36
C THR A 111 20.05 2.84 9.67
N LEU A 112 20.37 1.54 9.61
CA LEU A 112 19.48 0.55 8.99
C LEU A 112 18.17 0.36 9.77
N LEU A 113 18.22 0.43 11.11
CA LEU A 113 17.02 0.42 11.95
C LEU A 113 16.13 1.65 11.69
N LEU A 114 16.74 2.83 11.54
CA LEU A 114 16.03 4.06 11.19
C LEU A 114 15.39 3.99 9.80
N ILE A 115 16.09 3.41 8.81
CA ILE A 115 15.52 3.19 7.47
C ILE A 115 14.28 2.27 7.57
N ALA A 116 14.35 1.19 8.36
CA ALA A 116 13.23 0.29 8.53
C ALA A 116 11.99 0.98 9.13
N ASP A 117 12.19 1.87 10.11
CA ASP A 117 11.10 2.65 10.70
C ASP A 117 10.56 3.70 9.73
N PHE A 118 11.45 4.37 8.99
CA PHE A 118 11.06 5.38 8.01
C PHE A 118 10.17 4.81 6.91
N VAL A 119 10.50 3.64 6.37
CA VAL A 119 9.80 3.00 5.26
C VAL A 119 8.29 2.84 5.52
N VAL A 120 7.89 2.53 6.76
CA VAL A 120 6.49 2.30 7.14
C VAL A 120 5.79 3.51 7.76
N ALA A 121 6.51 4.63 7.85
CA ALA A 121 6.02 5.90 8.41
C ALA A 121 5.81 6.99 7.34
N ARG A 122 6.03 6.68 6.05
CA ARG A 122 6.09 7.63 4.91
C ARG A 122 4.87 8.57 4.73
N ASP A 123 3.78 8.36 5.47
CA ASP A 123 2.50 9.04 5.30
C ASP A 123 1.86 9.55 6.61
N ARG A 124 2.67 9.75 7.66
CA ARG A 124 2.26 10.45 8.88
C ARG A 124 2.93 11.81 9.00
#